data_AF-A0A7S3DAL4-F1
#
_entry.id   AF-A0A7S3DAL4-F1
#
_cell.length_a   1.000
_cell.length_b   1.000
_cell.length_c   1.000
_cell.angle_alpha   90.00
_cell.angle_beta   90.00
_cell.angle_gamma   90.00
#
_symmetry.space_group_name_H-M   'P 1'
#
loop_
_entity.id
_entity.type
_entity.pdbx_description
1 polymer ?
#
loop_
_entity_poly.entity_id
_entity_poly.type
_entity_poly.pdbx_seq_one_letter_code
_entity_poly.pdbx_strand_id
1 'polypeptide(L)'
;ECTAARREWPDCTECMAGYFGANCTACICTSGGICDDGRKGSGRCACFEGVTGVRCEECMSGYFGQYCTACPDCSWMRYCDDGRNGNGECVQDMLEYMYNYTGSVQQYVTPQFACTLLISVFGASGGNGYTSSNSIGGIGGKGGSVTAQYRV
;
A
#
# COMPACT_ATOMS: atom_id res chain seq x y z
N GLU A 1 27.63 8.58 35.38
CA GLU A 1 27.76 8.35 33.94
C GLU A 1 26.41 8.60 33.27
N CYS A 2 26.37 8.90 31.96
CA CYS A 2 25.11 9.17 31.25
C CYS A 2 24.32 7.87 30.99
N THR A 3 23.00 7.99 30.75
CA THR A 3 22.16 6.86 30.30
C THR A 3 22.50 6.45 28.86
N ALA A 4 22.12 5.23 28.47
CA ALA A 4 22.38 4.68 27.13
C ALA A 4 21.78 5.46 25.94
N ALA A 5 20.94 6.47 26.12
CA ALA A 5 20.41 7.31 25.04
C ALA A 5 21.05 8.71 24.97
N ARG A 6 21.91 9.06 25.93
CA ARG A 6 22.47 10.40 26.10
C ARG A 6 24.00 10.40 26.15
N ARG A 7 24.61 11.48 25.66
CA ARG A 7 26.06 11.72 25.60
C ARG A 7 26.42 13.07 26.23
N GLU A 8 27.74 13.30 26.37
CA GLU A 8 28.36 14.54 26.87
C GLU A 8 28.25 14.71 28.40
N TRP A 9 29.13 14.03 29.13
CA TRP A 9 29.27 14.12 30.60
C TRP A 9 29.91 15.47 31.01
N PRO A 10 29.50 16.10 32.12
CA PRO A 10 28.58 15.63 33.17
C PRO A 10 27.09 15.87 32.92
N ASP A 11 26.74 16.76 31.99
CA ASP A 11 25.37 17.29 31.87
C ASP A 11 24.41 16.34 31.15
N CYS A 12 24.93 15.44 30.31
CA CYS A 12 24.16 14.43 29.59
C CYS A 12 22.93 15.04 28.89
N THR A 13 23.12 16.13 28.15
CA THR A 13 22.02 16.89 27.52
C THR A 13 21.80 16.50 26.07
N GLU A 14 22.84 16.02 25.39
CA GLU A 14 22.77 15.66 23.98
C GLU A 14 22.37 14.20 23.79
N CYS A 15 21.61 13.93 22.72
CA CYS A 15 21.20 12.58 22.37
C CYS A 15 22.31 11.85 21.63
N MET A 16 22.38 10.53 21.80
CA MET A 16 23.22 9.71 20.93
C MET A 16 22.64 9.64 19.51
N ALA A 17 23.48 9.27 18.54
CA ALA A 17 23.04 9.07 17.17
C ALA A 17 21.87 8.06 17.10
N GLY A 18 20.86 8.37 16.30
CA GLY A 18 19.63 7.59 16.21
C GLY A 18 18.62 7.82 17.34
N TYR A 19 18.80 8.86 18.17
CA TYR A 19 17.82 9.30 19.17
C TYR A 19 17.50 10.79 18.99
N PHE A 20 16.23 11.16 19.19
CA PHE A 20 15.74 12.51 18.90
C PHE A 20 14.90 13.13 20.03
N GLY A 21 14.82 14.46 20.02
CA GLY A 21 13.97 15.25 20.91
C GLY A 21 14.49 15.37 22.36
N ALA A 22 13.73 16.09 23.19
CA ALA A 22 14.13 16.38 24.58
C ALA A 22 14.29 15.12 25.46
N ASN A 23 13.56 14.05 25.12
CA ASN A 23 13.62 12.78 25.84
C ASN A 23 14.61 11.78 25.22
N CYS A 24 15.29 12.14 24.13
CA CYS A 24 16.15 11.23 23.36
C CYS A 24 15.43 9.90 23.09
N THR A 25 14.31 9.97 22.35
CA THR A 25 13.52 8.81 21.93
C THR A 25 14.19 8.16 20.72
N ALA A 26 14.22 6.84 20.64
CA ALA A 26 14.84 6.12 19.54
C ALA A 26 14.13 6.42 18.21
N CYS A 27 14.91 6.67 17.16
CA CYS A 27 14.42 6.78 15.80
C CYS A 27 13.87 5.43 15.31
N ILE A 28 12.83 5.50 14.49
CA ILE A 28 12.16 4.31 13.95
C ILE A 28 12.45 4.05 12.46
N CYS A 29 13.24 4.92 11.83
CA CYS A 29 13.62 4.80 10.43
C CYS A 29 14.30 3.45 10.17
N THR A 30 14.02 2.85 9.02
CA THR A 30 14.78 1.70 8.54
C THR A 30 16.12 2.17 7.94
N SER A 31 16.96 1.24 7.50
CA SER A 31 18.20 1.55 6.78
C SER A 31 17.96 2.28 5.44
N GLY A 32 16.71 2.38 4.98
CA GLY A 32 16.31 3.13 3.79
C GLY A 32 16.24 4.65 4.00
N GLY A 33 16.62 5.18 5.15
CA GLY A 33 16.60 6.63 5.35
C GLY A 33 17.47 7.12 6.49
N ILE A 34 17.51 8.44 6.62
CA ILE A 34 18.23 9.16 7.67
C ILE A 34 17.21 9.79 8.61
N CYS A 35 17.40 9.61 9.92
CA CYS A 35 16.58 10.23 10.93
C CYS A 35 17.04 11.66 11.20
N ASP A 36 16.10 12.60 11.35
CA ASP A 36 16.34 13.90 11.96
C ASP A 36 16.51 13.73 13.49
N ASP A 37 17.74 13.36 13.88
CA ASP A 37 18.12 13.00 15.23
C ASP A 37 18.73 14.16 16.02
N GLY A 38 19.15 13.88 17.26
CA GLY A 38 19.68 14.87 18.19
C GLY A 38 18.61 15.53 19.05
N ARG A 39 19.06 16.33 20.02
CA ARG A 39 18.19 16.92 21.06
C ARG A 39 17.06 17.80 20.50
N LYS A 40 17.30 18.44 19.36
CA LYS A 40 16.32 19.28 18.64
C LYS A 40 15.69 18.58 17.44
N GLY A 41 16.12 17.35 17.13
CA GLY A 41 15.60 16.57 16.02
C GLY A 41 14.12 16.22 16.22
N SER A 42 13.38 16.15 15.12
CA SER A 42 11.96 15.82 15.09
C SER A 42 11.69 14.31 15.03
N GLY A 43 12.70 13.49 14.73
CA GLY A 43 12.57 12.06 14.54
C GLY A 43 11.96 11.65 13.20
N ARG A 44 11.72 12.61 12.30
CA ARG A 44 11.25 12.33 10.93
C ARG A 44 12.35 11.65 10.11
N CYS A 45 11.94 10.74 9.24
CA CYS A 45 12.84 10.03 8.34
C CYS A 45 12.89 10.73 6.97
N ALA A 46 14.08 11.09 6.51
CA ALA A 46 14.35 11.45 5.13
C ALA A 46 14.73 10.18 4.36
N CYS A 47 13.88 9.75 3.44
CA CYS A 47 14.04 8.50 2.70
C CYS A 47 15.02 8.64 1.53
N PHE A 48 15.80 7.59 1.32
CA PHE A 48 16.66 7.47 0.15
C PHE A 48 15.84 7.20 -1.12
N GLU A 49 16.49 7.24 -2.27
CA GLU A 49 15.88 6.88 -3.54
C GLU A 49 15.34 5.44 -3.52
N GLY A 50 14.21 5.22 -4.20
CA GLY A 50 13.53 3.92 -4.27
C GLY A 50 12.65 3.55 -3.07
N VAL A 51 12.73 4.26 -1.94
CA VAL A 51 11.98 3.95 -0.71
C VAL A 51 11.06 5.08 -0.27
N THR A 52 9.97 4.71 0.40
CA THR A 52 8.94 5.63 0.90
C THR A 52 8.33 5.10 2.21
N GLY A 53 7.34 5.81 2.75
CA GLY A 53 6.72 5.51 4.04
C GLY A 53 7.31 6.35 5.18
N VAL A 54 6.63 6.33 6.33
CA VAL A 54 7.00 7.16 7.49
C VAL A 54 8.37 6.78 8.05
N ARG A 55 8.75 5.52 7.89
CA ARG A 55 10.00 4.92 8.36
C ARG A 55 10.92 4.56 7.20
N CYS A 56 10.60 4.99 5.97
CA CYS A 56 11.26 4.53 4.75
C CYS A 56 11.18 3.01 4.61
N GLU A 57 10.03 2.45 4.96
CA GLU A 57 9.77 1.03 5.06
C GLU A 57 9.07 0.42 3.85
N GLU A 58 8.71 1.21 2.85
CA GLU A 58 8.02 0.76 1.64
C GLU A 58 8.89 1.04 0.41
N CYS A 59 8.65 0.31 -0.68
CA CYS A 59 9.26 0.65 -1.97
C CYS A 59 8.37 1.64 -2.70
N MET A 60 8.99 2.60 -3.39
CA MET A 60 8.28 3.43 -4.36
C MET A 60 7.83 2.56 -5.55
N SER A 61 6.80 3.01 -6.25
CA SER A 61 6.34 2.34 -7.48
C SER A 61 7.50 2.17 -8.47
N GLY A 62 7.61 0.98 -9.05
CA GLY A 62 8.74 0.62 -9.92
C GLY A 62 10.03 0.25 -9.18
N TYR A 63 9.96 -0.03 -7.87
CA TYR A 63 11.06 -0.62 -7.09
C TYR A 63 10.57 -1.86 -6.34
N PHE A 64 11.39 -2.90 -6.23
CA PHE A 64 10.99 -4.21 -5.71
C PHE A 64 11.96 -4.82 -4.68
N GLY A 65 11.46 -5.76 -3.89
CA GLY A 65 12.22 -6.59 -2.95
C GLY A 65 12.63 -5.89 -1.65
N GLN A 66 13.44 -6.59 -0.84
CA GLN A 66 13.86 -6.11 0.50
C GLN A 66 14.59 -4.77 0.45
N TYR A 67 15.40 -4.54 -0.59
CA TYR A 67 16.21 -3.34 -0.73
C TYR A 67 15.61 -2.31 -1.69
N CYS A 68 14.38 -2.53 -2.17
CA CYS A 68 13.70 -1.66 -3.14
C CYS A 68 14.62 -1.33 -4.32
N THR A 69 15.01 -2.36 -5.06
CA THR A 69 15.83 -2.24 -6.27
C THR A 69 14.95 -1.78 -7.43
N ALA A 70 15.47 -0.92 -8.30
CA ALA A 70 14.70 -0.43 -9.44
C ALA A 70 14.27 -1.58 -10.37
N CYS A 71 13.03 -1.52 -10.82
CA CYS A 71 12.51 -2.44 -11.81
C CYS A 71 13.30 -2.34 -13.13
N PRO A 72 13.50 -3.46 -13.84
CA PRO A 72 14.02 -3.41 -15.19
C PRO A 72 13.04 -2.72 -16.14
N ASP A 73 13.54 -2.30 -17.31
CA ASP A 73 12.69 -1.80 -18.39
C ASP A 73 11.87 -2.96 -18.99
N CYS A 74 10.57 -2.95 -18.71
CA CYS A 74 9.64 -3.94 -19.22
C CYS A 74 9.13 -3.53 -20.63
N SER A 75 10.00 -3.48 -21.64
CA SER A 75 9.66 -2.87 -22.94
C SER A 75 8.42 -3.47 -23.65
N TRP A 76 8.14 -4.76 -23.48
CA TRP A 76 6.98 -5.46 -24.07
C TRP A 76 5.94 -5.93 -23.04
N MET A 77 6.27 -5.83 -21.75
CA MET A 77 5.45 -6.23 -20.61
C MET A 77 5.11 -4.99 -19.81
N ARG A 78 3.84 -4.68 -19.56
CA ARG A 78 3.53 -3.31 -19.11
C ARG A 78 3.74 -3.09 -17.61
N TYR A 79 3.95 -4.16 -16.85
CA TYR A 79 3.94 -4.12 -15.39
C TYR A 79 5.12 -4.91 -14.81
N CYS A 80 5.80 -4.37 -13.79
CA CYS A 80 6.86 -5.03 -13.02
C CYS A 80 6.30 -5.39 -11.64
N ASP A 81 6.52 -6.62 -11.18
CA ASP A 81 6.18 -7.04 -9.82
C ASP A 81 6.98 -6.25 -8.77
N ASP A 82 6.41 -5.14 -8.34
CA ASP A 82 7.02 -4.13 -7.49
C ASP A 82 6.54 -4.18 -6.04
N GLY A 83 7.13 -3.34 -5.20
CA GLY A 83 6.87 -3.34 -3.76
C GLY A 83 7.81 -4.26 -2.98
N ARG A 84 7.68 -4.22 -1.64
CA ARG A 84 8.54 -4.96 -0.71
C ARG A 84 8.56 -6.47 -0.91
N ASN A 85 7.44 -7.02 -1.38
CA ASN A 85 7.27 -8.45 -1.65
C ASN A 85 7.46 -8.79 -3.13
N GLY A 86 7.56 -7.77 -4.00
CA GLY A 86 7.74 -7.96 -5.42
C GLY A 86 9.09 -8.59 -5.75
N ASN A 87 9.11 -9.43 -6.77
CA ASN A 87 10.31 -10.13 -7.23
C ASN A 87 10.98 -9.45 -8.44
N GLY A 88 10.38 -8.39 -9.00
CA GLY A 88 10.90 -7.66 -10.14
C GLY A 88 10.64 -8.31 -11.50
N GLU A 89 9.86 -9.39 -11.55
CA GLU A 89 9.45 -10.01 -12.81
C GLU A 89 8.48 -9.09 -13.55
N CYS A 90 8.74 -8.90 -14.84
CA CYS A 90 7.81 -8.21 -15.72
C CYS A 90 6.64 -9.16 -16.05
N VAL A 91 5.42 -8.63 -16.09
CA VAL A 91 4.19 -9.35 -16.44
C VAL A 91 3.36 -8.55 -17.45
N GLN A 92 2.61 -9.27 -18.30
CA GLN A 92 1.95 -8.68 -19.46
C GLN A 92 0.51 -8.19 -19.16
N ASP A 93 -0.15 -8.72 -18.13
CA ASP A 93 -1.57 -8.47 -17.86
C ASP A 93 -1.87 -7.92 -16.44
N MET A 94 -2.46 -6.72 -16.40
CA MET A 94 -2.94 -6.05 -15.18
C MET A 94 -4.09 -6.81 -14.48
N LEU A 95 -4.87 -7.61 -15.23
CA LEU A 95 -6.03 -8.36 -14.72
C LEU A 95 -5.64 -9.67 -14.00
N GLU A 96 -4.55 -10.31 -14.41
CA GLU A 96 -3.99 -11.48 -13.72
C GLU A 96 -3.13 -11.07 -12.52
N TYR A 97 -2.51 -9.87 -12.59
CA TYR A 97 -1.78 -9.26 -11.48
C TYR A 97 -2.68 -8.89 -10.29
N MET A 98 -3.86 -8.30 -10.53
CA MET A 98 -4.84 -8.06 -9.45
C MET A 98 -5.40 -9.35 -8.83
N TYR A 99 -5.45 -10.46 -9.60
CA TYR A 99 -5.93 -11.76 -9.17
C TYR A 99 -4.94 -12.47 -8.22
N ASN A 100 -3.64 -12.39 -8.50
CA ASN A 100 -2.60 -13.06 -7.71
C ASN A 100 -2.08 -12.22 -6.52
N TYR A 101 -2.06 -10.88 -6.60
CA TYR A 101 -1.34 -10.06 -5.62
C TYR A 101 -2.19 -9.37 -4.55
N THR A 102 -3.51 -9.20 -4.74
CA THR A 102 -4.36 -8.59 -3.71
C THR A 102 -4.89 -9.56 -2.65
N GLY A 103 -4.73 -10.87 -2.85
CA GLY A 103 -5.37 -11.89 -2.00
C GLY A 103 -6.89 -11.67 -1.83
N SER A 104 -7.51 -10.88 -2.71
CA SER A 104 -8.85 -10.31 -2.53
C SER A 104 -9.70 -10.50 -3.78
N VAL A 105 -9.68 -11.72 -4.33
CA VAL A 105 -10.84 -12.23 -5.06
C VAL A 105 -11.56 -13.23 -4.17
N GLN A 106 -12.12 -12.72 -3.07
CA GLN A 106 -13.15 -13.44 -2.31
C GLN A 106 -14.57 -12.94 -2.62
N GLN A 107 -14.81 -12.06 -3.62
CA GLN A 107 -16.21 -11.67 -3.87
C GLN A 107 -16.67 -11.13 -5.23
N TYR A 108 -15.97 -11.32 -6.36
CA TYR A 108 -16.56 -10.91 -7.66
C TYR A 108 -16.49 -11.94 -8.78
N VAL A 109 -16.22 -13.21 -8.46
CA VAL A 109 -16.55 -14.32 -9.37
C VAL A 109 -17.64 -15.14 -8.69
N THR A 110 -18.85 -14.58 -8.60
CA THR A 110 -20.02 -15.42 -8.35
C THR A 110 -20.16 -16.39 -9.53
N PRO A 111 -20.32 -17.70 -9.29
CA PRO A 111 -20.49 -18.69 -10.34
C PRO A 111 -21.93 -18.60 -10.88
N GLN A 112 -22.28 -17.51 -11.54
CA GLN A 112 -23.62 -17.32 -12.09
C GLN A 112 -23.87 -18.06 -13.42
N PHE A 113 -22.95 -18.94 -13.83
CA PHE A 113 -23.16 -19.90 -14.91
C PHE A 113 -23.23 -21.36 -14.45
N ALA A 114 -23.38 -21.61 -13.14
CA ALA A 114 -23.42 -22.97 -12.60
C ALA A 114 -24.62 -23.20 -11.66
N CYS A 115 -25.84 -22.87 -12.09
CA CYS A 115 -27.08 -23.52 -11.61
C CYS A 115 -28.30 -22.87 -12.26
N THR A 116 -28.78 -23.41 -13.38
CA THR A 116 -30.20 -23.73 -13.67
C THR A 116 -30.34 -24.09 -15.15
N LEU A 117 -29.97 -25.31 -15.49
CA LEU A 117 -30.74 -26.03 -16.50
C LEU A 117 -32.00 -26.53 -15.79
N LEU A 118 -33.15 -26.34 -16.43
CA LEU A 118 -34.44 -27.03 -16.22
C LEU A 118 -35.55 -26.27 -15.45
N ILE A 119 -36.52 -25.84 -16.27
CA ILE A 119 -37.98 -25.99 -16.11
C ILE A 119 -38.79 -24.77 -15.61
N SER A 120 -39.24 -24.03 -16.63
CA SER A 120 -40.62 -23.59 -16.90
C SER A 120 -41.36 -22.59 -15.99
N VAL A 121 -41.70 -21.47 -16.64
CA VAL A 121 -43.03 -20.83 -16.77
C VAL A 121 -43.72 -20.26 -15.52
N PHE A 122 -44.28 -19.07 -15.72
CA PHE A 122 -45.15 -18.26 -14.84
C PHE A 122 -44.37 -17.54 -13.73
N GLY A 123 -44.52 -16.25 -13.51
CA GLY A 123 -45.47 -15.26 -13.97
C GLY A 123 -45.24 -14.05 -13.06
N ALA A 124 -45.30 -12.85 -13.64
CA ALA A 124 -45.15 -11.62 -12.89
C ALA A 124 -46.18 -11.51 -11.76
N SER A 125 -45.77 -11.04 -10.58
CA SER A 125 -46.54 -10.06 -9.80
C SER A 125 -45.84 -9.68 -8.50
N GLY A 126 -45.62 -8.38 -8.33
CA GLY A 126 -45.89 -7.70 -7.06
C GLY A 126 -44.75 -7.60 -6.05
N GLY A 127 -44.16 -6.40 -5.99
CA GLY A 127 -43.84 -5.72 -4.73
C GLY A 127 -42.62 -6.18 -3.95
N ASN A 128 -41.51 -5.46 -4.09
CA ASN A 128 -40.87 -4.63 -3.04
C ASN A 128 -39.44 -4.31 -3.49
N GLY A 129 -39.06 -3.05 -3.27
CA GLY A 129 -37.83 -2.49 -3.81
C GLY A 129 -36.58 -3.21 -3.33
N TYR A 130 -35.60 -3.26 -4.23
CA TYR A 130 -34.20 -3.27 -3.87
C TYR A 130 -33.52 -2.20 -4.72
N THR A 131 -33.49 -0.97 -4.20
CA THR A 131 -32.51 0.02 -4.65
C THR A 131 -31.15 -0.43 -4.11
N SER A 132 -30.32 -1.06 -4.94
CA SER A 132 -28.92 -1.27 -4.61
C SER A 132 -28.16 0.05 -4.79
N SER A 133 -28.25 0.93 -3.80
CA SER A 133 -27.37 2.08 -3.66
C SER A 133 -26.00 1.59 -3.18
N ASN A 134 -25.08 1.31 -4.10
CA ASN A 134 -23.72 0.94 -3.70
C ASN A 134 -22.95 2.22 -3.34
N SER A 135 -22.96 2.57 -2.06
CA SER A 135 -22.12 3.63 -1.51
C SER A 135 -20.76 3.05 -1.18
N ILE A 136 -19.80 3.17 -2.10
CA ILE A 136 -18.41 2.80 -1.83
C ILE A 136 -17.78 3.96 -1.04
N GLY A 137 -17.69 3.79 0.27
CA GLY A 137 -16.88 4.66 1.13
C GLY A 137 -15.41 4.49 0.79
N GLY A 138 -14.85 5.44 0.05
CA GLY A 138 -13.43 5.47 -0.28
C GLY A 138 -12.58 5.94 0.90
N ILE A 139 -11.44 5.27 1.10
CA ILE A 139 -10.26 5.89 1.71
C ILE A 139 -9.36 6.39 0.56
N GLY A 140 -9.43 7.70 0.34
CA GLY A 140 -8.36 8.51 -0.26
C GLY A 140 -7.94 8.23 -1.72
N GLY A 141 -8.73 8.69 -2.69
CA GLY A 141 -8.28 8.81 -4.08
C GLY A 141 -9.39 9.31 -5.00
N LYS A 142 -9.45 10.64 -5.20
CA LYS A 142 -10.36 11.44 -6.05
C LYS A 142 -11.59 10.73 -6.65
N GLY A 143 -12.75 11.04 -6.08
CA GLY A 143 -14.06 10.65 -6.61
C GLY A 143 -14.32 11.18 -8.03
N GLY A 144 -14.67 10.25 -8.92
CA GLY A 144 -15.39 10.51 -10.15
C GLY A 144 -16.54 9.50 -10.22
N SER A 145 -17.78 9.98 -10.20
CA SER A 145 -18.97 9.15 -10.39
C SER A 145 -19.06 8.78 -11.88
N VAL A 146 -18.79 7.52 -12.24
CA VAL A 146 -19.00 7.04 -13.61
C VAL A 146 -20.40 6.43 -13.67
N THR A 147 -21.35 7.22 -14.17
CA THR A 147 -22.70 6.72 -14.47
C THR A 147 -22.66 6.07 -15.85
N ALA A 148 -22.62 4.74 -15.91
CA ALA A 148 -22.78 4.03 -17.17
C ALA A 148 -24.28 3.86 -17.48
N GLN A 149 -24.77 4.63 -18.46
CA GLN A 149 -26.10 4.41 -19.03
C GLN A 149 -25.97 3.45 -20.21
N TYR A 150 -26.59 2.28 -20.11
CA TYR A 150 -26.79 1.39 -21.24
C TYR A 150 -28.22 1.60 -21.73
N ARG A 151 -28.38 2.03 -22.99
CA ARG A 151 -29.67 1.95 -23.69
C ARG A 151 -29.88 0.48 -24.07
N VAL A 152 -31.08 -0.01 -23.74
CA VAL A 152 -31.62 -1.28 -24.25
C VAL A 152 -31.68 -1.28 -25.77
#